data_AF-A0AAD3NSD2-F1
#
_entry.id   AF-A0AAD3NSD2-F1
#
_cell.length_a   1.000
_cell.length_b   1.000
_cell.length_c   1.000
_cell.angle_alpha   90.00
_cell.angle_beta   90.00
_cell.angle_gamma   90.00
#
_symmetry.space_group_name_H-M   'P 1'
#
loop_
_entity.id
_entity.type
_entity.pdbx_description
1 polymer ?
#
loop_
_entity_poly.entity_id
_entity_poly.type
_entity_poly.pdbx_seq_one_letter_code
_entity_poly.pdbx_strand_id
1 'polypeptide(L)'
;MNDIRAPGCLHRRRPSRAVRRALEPQRVDPLSNSRANPPSVPPKNEILAESEFAAPTITELIPILFSTLGAFVAYHVNLVADRFQRAFQTSTSGNRLYCSLNKRWFPDQVFNDFIVRSFPRFGYEVSFEASDKGAIEILGPYGISYTFRQLAKQMSQLQSGFVVRGVRYNPWPPAPY
;
A
#
# COMPACT_ATOMS: atom_id res chain seq x y z
N MET A 1 -31.72 -51.37 3.68
CA MET A 1 -32.77 -52.30 4.12
C MET A 1 -33.78 -51.49 4.93
N ASN A 2 -35.06 -51.39 4.64
CA ASN A 2 -35.92 -51.99 3.63
C ASN A 2 -37.02 -50.98 3.31
N ASP A 3 -37.41 -50.98 2.03
CA ASP A 3 -38.70 -50.53 1.52
C ASP A 3 -39.84 -51.34 2.17
N ILE A 4 -41.06 -50.78 2.24
CA ILE A 4 -42.34 -51.48 2.03
C ILE A 4 -43.56 -50.57 2.34
N ARG A 5 -44.38 -50.39 1.29
CA ARG A 5 -45.85 -50.24 1.22
C ARG A 5 -46.55 -48.89 1.47
N ALA A 6 -47.05 -48.35 0.35
CA ALA A 6 -48.39 -47.77 0.22
C ALA A 6 -49.49 -48.83 0.49
N PRO A 7 -50.78 -48.45 0.68
CA PRO A 7 -51.66 -48.38 -0.50
C PRO A 7 -52.85 -47.39 -0.41
N GLY A 8 -53.42 -47.08 -1.58
CA GLY A 8 -54.84 -47.38 -1.80
C GLY A 8 -55.85 -46.24 -1.71
N CYS A 9 -56.31 -45.79 -2.87
CA CYS A 9 -57.49 -44.99 -3.14
C CYS A 9 -58.78 -45.46 -2.43
N LEU A 10 -59.65 -44.53 -2.02
CA LEU A 10 -61.09 -44.67 -2.24
C LEU A 10 -61.83 -43.33 -2.29
N HIS A 11 -62.92 -43.38 -3.04
CA HIS A 11 -63.69 -42.30 -3.63
C HIS A 11 -64.78 -41.75 -2.70
N ARG A 12 -65.15 -40.48 -2.93
CA ARG A 12 -66.45 -39.83 -2.67
C ARG A 12 -66.88 -39.63 -1.21
N ARG A 13 -67.21 -38.37 -0.86
CA ARG A 13 -68.60 -37.85 -0.75
C ARG A 13 -68.59 -36.32 -0.84
N ARG A 14 -69.47 -35.74 -1.66
CA ARG A 14 -69.76 -34.31 -1.63
C ARG A 14 -70.64 -34.02 -0.40
N PRO A 15 -70.27 -33.09 0.49
CA PRO A 15 -71.22 -32.57 1.46
C PRO A 15 -72.18 -31.55 0.82
N SER A 16 -73.35 -31.50 1.43
CA SER A 16 -74.64 -31.07 0.92
C SER A 16 -74.83 -29.55 0.83
N ARG A 17 -75.88 -29.15 0.09
CA ARG A 17 -76.36 -27.78 -0.18
C ARG A 17 -76.55 -26.86 1.04
N ALA A 18 -76.37 -27.34 2.28
CA ALA A 18 -76.38 -26.53 3.49
C ALA A 18 -75.11 -25.67 3.67
N VAL A 19 -73.98 -26.04 3.05
CA VAL A 19 -72.74 -25.23 3.07
C VAL A 19 -72.75 -24.14 1.98
N ARG A 20 -73.72 -24.16 1.06
CA ARG A 20 -73.84 -23.20 -0.06
C ARG A 20 -74.53 -21.87 0.30
N ARG A 21 -74.89 -21.62 1.57
CA ARG A 21 -75.56 -20.36 1.98
C ARG A 21 -74.70 -19.41 2.84
N ALA A 22 -73.43 -19.74 3.07
CA ALA A 22 -72.48 -18.80 3.67
C ALA A 22 -71.60 -18.07 2.62
N LEU A 23 -72.03 -18.11 1.36
CA LEU A 23 -71.51 -17.32 0.24
C LEU A 23 -72.48 -16.16 0.00
N GLU A 24 -72.20 -14.97 0.53
CA GLU A 24 -72.22 -13.67 -0.18
C GLU A 24 -71.73 -12.55 0.78
N PRO A 25 -71.21 -11.41 0.28
CA PRO A 25 -69.81 -11.03 0.47
C PRO A 25 -69.65 -9.69 1.21
N GLN A 26 -68.49 -9.46 1.84
CA GLN A 26 -68.07 -8.09 2.15
C GLN A 26 -67.40 -7.50 0.90
N ARG A 27 -68.08 -6.52 0.29
CA ARG A 27 -67.61 -5.71 -0.84
C ARG A 27 -66.28 -5.04 -0.48
N VAL A 28 -65.22 -5.33 -1.25
CA VAL A 28 -63.94 -4.62 -1.15
C VAL A 28 -64.09 -3.32 -1.93
N ASP A 29 -63.98 -2.17 -1.26
CA ASP A 29 -63.86 -0.87 -1.92
C ASP A 29 -62.36 -0.57 -2.16
N PRO A 30 -61.84 -0.59 -3.40
CA PRO A 30 -60.45 -0.31 -3.66
C PRO A 30 -60.31 1.17 -4.03
N LEU A 31 -60.59 2.10 -3.12
CA LEU A 31 -60.28 3.53 -3.30
C LEU A 31 -60.56 4.31 -2.01
N SER A 32 -59.65 4.22 -1.02
CA SER A 32 -59.24 5.39 -0.25
C SER A 32 -57.97 5.09 0.57
N ASN A 33 -56.95 5.92 0.35
CA ASN A 33 -55.96 6.34 1.34
C ASN A 33 -54.74 5.43 1.61
N SER A 34 -54.13 4.92 0.54
CA SER A 34 -52.72 4.48 0.54
C SER A 34 -51.72 5.60 0.19
N ARG A 35 -52.17 6.87 0.14
CA ARG A 35 -51.41 8.00 -0.44
C ARG A 35 -51.11 9.14 0.54
N ALA A 36 -50.81 8.82 1.80
CA ALA A 36 -50.48 9.85 2.79
C ALA A 36 -49.17 9.60 3.55
N ASN A 37 -48.24 8.82 3.00
CA ASN A 37 -46.85 8.90 3.40
C ASN A 37 -46.00 9.13 2.15
N PRO A 38 -45.13 10.16 2.11
CA PRO A 38 -44.12 10.21 1.07
C PRO A 38 -43.31 8.91 1.17
N PRO A 39 -42.90 8.31 0.04
CA PRO A 39 -42.05 7.14 0.07
C PRO A 39 -40.79 7.52 0.85
N SER A 40 -40.60 6.91 2.02
CA SER A 40 -39.37 6.99 2.79
C SER A 40 -38.29 6.35 1.94
N VAL A 41 -37.56 7.22 1.24
CA VAL A 41 -36.50 6.82 0.34
C VAL A 41 -35.40 6.19 1.21
N PRO A 42 -34.95 4.95 0.96
CA PRO A 42 -33.97 4.27 1.81
C PRO A 42 -32.66 5.08 1.94
N PRO A 43 -31.87 4.95 3.01
CA PRO A 43 -30.73 5.84 3.32
C PRO A 43 -29.56 5.79 2.32
N LYS A 44 -29.65 5.02 1.23
CA LYS A 44 -28.61 4.92 0.20
C LYS A 44 -28.63 6.09 -0.79
N ASN A 45 -29.81 6.65 -1.03
CA ASN A 45 -30.01 7.75 -1.98
C ASN A 45 -29.88 9.12 -1.30
N GLU A 46 -29.84 9.18 0.03
CA GLU A 46 -29.47 10.41 0.76
C GLU A 46 -28.00 10.75 0.52
N ILE A 47 -27.09 9.77 0.54
CA ILE A 47 -25.66 9.97 0.27
C ILE A 47 -25.42 10.39 -1.19
N LEU A 48 -26.18 9.82 -2.14
CA LEU A 48 -26.12 10.22 -3.55
C LEU A 48 -26.68 11.62 -3.78
N ALA A 49 -27.80 11.97 -3.14
CA ALA A 49 -28.36 13.32 -3.19
C ALA A 49 -27.43 14.35 -2.50
N GLU A 50 -26.84 14.02 -1.36
CA GLU A 50 -25.84 14.86 -0.69
C GLU A 50 -24.57 15.01 -1.54
N SER A 51 -24.16 13.98 -2.29
CA SER A 51 -23.02 14.06 -3.22
C SER A 51 -23.29 14.96 -4.43
N GLU A 52 -24.54 15.07 -4.88
CA GLU A 52 -24.95 16.00 -5.95
C GLU A 52 -24.84 17.47 -5.50
N PHE A 53 -25.17 17.76 -4.24
CA PHE A 53 -25.08 19.11 -3.67
C PHE A 53 -23.71 19.47 -3.08
N ALA A 54 -22.88 18.48 -2.73
CA ALA A 54 -21.55 18.69 -2.15
C ALA A 54 -20.45 18.92 -3.20
N ALA A 55 -20.67 18.55 -4.46
CA ALA A 55 -19.74 18.86 -5.54
C ALA A 55 -19.91 20.34 -5.96
N PRO A 56 -18.96 21.23 -5.66
CA PRO A 56 -19.05 22.62 -6.12
C PRO A 56 -19.10 22.65 -7.66
N THR A 57 -19.89 23.52 -8.26
CA THR A 57 -20.05 23.65 -9.73
C THR A 57 -18.70 23.76 -10.48
N ILE A 58 -17.65 24.21 -9.80
CA ILE A 58 -16.29 24.33 -10.31
C ILE A 58 -15.66 22.95 -10.59
N THR A 59 -15.86 21.93 -9.75
CA THR A 59 -15.23 20.60 -9.94
C THR A 59 -15.81 19.85 -11.12
N GLU A 60 -17.07 20.12 -11.47
CA GLU A 60 -17.74 19.60 -12.67
C GLU A 60 -17.27 20.33 -13.94
N LEU A 61 -16.88 21.60 -13.84
CA LEU A 61 -16.41 22.41 -14.98
C LEU A 61 -14.96 22.07 -15.39
N ILE A 62 -14.11 21.67 -14.44
CA ILE A 62 -12.70 21.31 -14.69
C ILE A 62 -12.55 20.25 -15.81
N PRO A 63 -13.22 19.08 -15.75
CA PRO A 63 -13.06 18.06 -16.79
C PRO A 63 -13.59 18.53 -18.16
N ILE A 64 -14.66 19.35 -18.18
CA ILE A 64 -15.25 19.85 -19.44
C ILE A 64 -14.31 20.88 -20.10
N LEU A 65 -13.78 21.82 -19.33
CA LEU A 65 -12.81 22.80 -19.82
C LEU A 65 -11.52 22.13 -20.26
N PHE A 66 -11.02 21.15 -19.49
CA PHE A 66 -9.82 20.42 -19.84
C PHE A 66 -10.00 19.58 -21.13
N SER A 67 -11.17 18.95 -21.30
CA SER A 67 -11.49 18.17 -22.50
C SER A 67 -11.61 19.05 -23.75
N THR A 68 -12.34 20.17 -23.64
CA THR A 68 -12.53 21.11 -24.78
C THR A 68 -11.23 21.82 -25.16
N LEU A 69 -10.42 22.24 -24.18
CA LEU A 69 -9.07 22.78 -24.43
C LEU A 69 -8.15 21.71 -25.03
N GLY A 70 -8.18 20.48 -24.51
CA GLY A 70 -7.41 19.36 -25.04
C GLY A 70 -7.76 19.06 -26.50
N ALA A 71 -9.05 19.06 -26.85
CA ALA A 71 -9.52 18.88 -28.22
C ALA A 71 -9.08 20.02 -29.14
N PHE A 72 -9.17 21.26 -28.68
CA PHE A 72 -8.71 22.43 -29.42
C PHE A 72 -7.20 22.39 -29.68
N VAL A 73 -6.40 22.07 -28.66
CA VAL A 73 -4.95 21.90 -28.79
C VAL A 73 -4.62 20.74 -29.73
N ALA A 74 -5.29 19.60 -29.62
CA ALA A 74 -5.07 18.46 -30.49
C ALA A 74 -5.35 18.79 -31.97
N TYR A 75 -6.42 19.54 -32.25
CA TYR A 75 -6.73 20.02 -33.59
C TYR A 75 -5.61 20.92 -34.15
N HIS A 76 -5.14 21.88 -33.35
CA HIS A 76 -4.04 22.77 -33.76
C HIS A 76 -2.71 22.04 -33.93
N VAL A 77 -2.38 21.12 -33.03
CA VAL A 77 -1.17 20.30 -33.13
C VAL A 77 -1.24 19.44 -34.37
N ASN A 78 -2.38 18.85 -34.71
CA ASN A 78 -2.52 18.02 -35.93
C ASN A 78 -2.25 18.81 -37.21
N LEU A 79 -2.62 20.10 -37.26
CA LEU A 79 -2.31 20.96 -38.41
C LEU A 79 -0.81 21.25 -38.59
N VAL A 80 -0.05 21.27 -37.50
CA VAL A 80 1.40 21.55 -37.49
C VAL A 80 2.23 20.26 -37.30
N ALA A 81 1.57 19.12 -37.09
CA ALA A 81 2.16 17.87 -36.64
C ALA A 81 3.28 17.40 -37.56
N ASP A 82 3.08 17.45 -38.88
CA ASP A 82 4.10 16.99 -39.84
C ASP A 82 5.39 17.80 -39.79
N ARG A 83 5.32 19.10 -39.49
CA ARG A 83 6.52 19.95 -39.37
C ARG A 83 7.17 19.76 -38.00
N PHE A 84 6.36 19.73 -36.95
CA PHE A 84 6.83 19.55 -35.58
C PHE A 84 7.46 18.16 -35.37
N GLN A 85 6.81 17.11 -35.86
CA GLN A 85 7.28 15.73 -35.76
C GLN A 85 8.58 15.52 -36.54
N ARG A 86 8.72 16.10 -37.73
CA ARG A 86 9.98 16.07 -38.48
C ARG A 86 11.09 16.81 -37.74
N ALA A 87 10.83 18.03 -37.26
CA ALA A 87 11.79 18.79 -36.47
C ALA A 87 12.22 18.03 -35.20
N PHE A 88 11.27 17.39 -34.51
CA PHE A 88 11.50 16.63 -33.29
C PHE A 88 12.32 15.37 -33.55
N GLN A 89 12.03 14.63 -34.63
CA GLN A 89 12.80 13.45 -35.05
C GLN A 89 14.22 13.80 -35.50
N THR A 90 14.42 14.95 -36.17
CA THR A 90 15.75 15.41 -36.57
C THR A 90 16.58 15.93 -35.39
N SER A 91 15.93 16.34 -34.30
CA SER A 91 16.62 16.82 -33.12
C SER A 91 17.24 15.67 -32.33
N THR A 92 18.48 15.82 -31.87
CA THR A 92 19.17 14.80 -31.07
C THR A 92 18.45 14.52 -29.76
N SER A 93 17.89 15.56 -29.13
CA SER A 93 17.13 15.46 -27.88
C SER A 93 15.78 14.78 -28.09
N GLY A 94 15.04 15.13 -29.14
CA GLY A 94 13.75 14.54 -29.46
C GLY A 94 13.86 13.07 -29.87
N ASN A 95 14.89 12.70 -30.64
CA ASN A 95 15.15 11.30 -30.96
C ASN A 95 15.50 10.46 -29.71
N ARG A 96 16.31 11.01 -28.79
CA ARG A 96 16.60 10.35 -27.50
C ARG A 96 15.33 10.15 -26.68
N LEU A 97 14.50 11.19 -26.54
CA LEU A 97 13.23 11.11 -25.81
C LEU A 97 12.26 10.13 -26.47
N TYR A 98 12.20 10.13 -27.81
CA TYR A 98 11.39 9.21 -28.59
C TYR A 98 11.84 7.75 -28.39
N CYS A 99 13.13 7.46 -28.46
CA CYS A 99 13.66 6.14 -28.15
C CYS A 99 13.39 5.72 -26.69
N SER A 100 13.50 6.64 -25.73
CA SER A 100 13.24 6.35 -24.32
C SER A 100 11.76 6.11 -24.03
N LEU A 101 10.83 6.83 -24.65
CA LEU A 101 9.40 6.59 -24.47
C LEU A 101 8.92 5.31 -25.19
N ASN A 102 9.56 4.94 -26.31
CA ASN A 102 9.13 3.83 -27.14
C ASN A 102 9.73 2.46 -26.74
N LYS A 103 10.97 2.41 -26.19
CA LYS A 103 11.63 1.13 -25.86
C LYS A 103 11.40 0.63 -24.43
N ARG A 104 11.33 1.52 -23.43
CA ARG A 104 10.87 1.26 -22.04
C ARG A 104 10.98 2.57 -21.28
N TRP A 105 9.94 2.91 -20.50
CA TRP A 105 9.85 4.14 -19.72
C TRP A 105 11.20 4.56 -19.11
N PHE A 106 11.64 5.79 -19.38
CA PHE A 106 12.91 6.34 -18.89
C PHE A 106 13.17 6.12 -17.38
N PRO A 107 12.16 6.22 -16.48
CA PRO A 107 12.32 5.86 -15.07
C PRO A 107 12.76 4.41 -14.85
N ASP A 108 12.25 3.48 -15.64
CA ASP A 108 12.53 2.05 -15.55
C ASP A 108 14.00 1.74 -15.89
N GLN A 109 14.53 2.43 -16.92
CA GLN A 109 15.93 2.32 -17.29
C GLN A 109 16.86 2.93 -16.23
N VAL A 110 16.51 4.10 -15.68
CA VAL A 110 17.30 4.74 -14.62
C VAL A 110 17.28 3.89 -13.35
N PHE A 111 16.13 3.34 -12.97
CA PHE A 111 16.02 2.48 -11.80
C PHE A 111 16.81 1.18 -11.97
N ASN A 112 16.70 0.55 -13.14
CA ASN A 112 17.45 -0.65 -13.45
C ASN A 112 18.96 -0.39 -13.44
N ASP A 113 19.45 0.66 -14.09
CA ASP A 113 20.89 0.94 -14.09
C ASP A 113 21.39 1.37 -12.70
N PHE A 114 20.62 2.18 -11.97
CA PHE A 114 21.01 2.65 -10.64
C PHE A 114 20.98 1.54 -9.60
N ILE A 115 19.88 0.79 -9.47
CA ILE A 115 19.75 -0.27 -8.46
C ILE A 115 20.54 -1.50 -8.88
N VAL A 116 20.37 -2.02 -10.10
CA VAL A 116 21.01 -3.29 -10.49
C VAL A 116 22.52 -3.17 -10.60
N ARG A 117 23.08 -2.01 -10.97
CA ARG A 117 24.54 -1.87 -11.05
C ARG A 117 25.18 -1.35 -9.77
N SER A 118 24.54 -0.44 -9.04
CA SER A 118 25.16 0.16 -7.84
C SER A 118 25.01 -0.73 -6.61
N PHE A 119 23.85 -1.38 -6.44
CA PHE A 119 23.54 -2.14 -5.23
C PHE A 119 24.45 -3.38 -5.05
N PRO A 120 24.77 -4.18 -6.09
CA PRO A 120 25.66 -5.32 -5.93
C PRO A 120 27.12 -4.93 -5.71
N ARG A 121 27.59 -3.83 -6.33
CA ARG A 121 28.95 -3.32 -6.12
C ARG A 121 29.13 -2.84 -4.70
N PHE A 122 28.18 -2.05 -4.20
CA PHE A 122 28.17 -1.62 -2.81
C PHE A 122 28.09 -2.82 -1.83
N GLY A 123 27.21 -3.79 -2.11
CA GLY A 123 27.07 -4.98 -1.28
C GLY A 123 28.35 -5.83 -1.23
N TYR A 124 29.07 -5.97 -2.35
CA TYR A 124 30.31 -6.74 -2.38
C TYR A 124 31.48 -6.01 -1.72
N GLU A 125 31.72 -4.75 -2.11
CA GLU A 125 32.91 -4.00 -1.72
C GLU A 125 32.81 -3.47 -0.28
N VAL A 126 31.61 -3.06 0.16
CA VAL A 126 31.41 -2.48 1.50
C VAL A 126 30.90 -3.52 2.49
N SER A 127 29.88 -4.31 2.14
CA SER A 127 29.30 -5.23 3.12
C SER A 127 30.08 -6.54 3.23
N PHE A 128 30.37 -7.17 2.10
CA PHE A 128 30.98 -8.51 2.10
C PHE A 128 32.48 -8.45 2.42
N GLU A 129 33.24 -7.63 1.69
CA GLU A 129 34.68 -7.54 1.91
C GLU A 129 35.05 -6.97 3.28
N ALA A 130 34.40 -5.89 3.73
CA ALA A 130 34.69 -5.33 5.05
C ALA A 130 34.22 -6.23 6.20
N SER A 131 33.07 -6.92 6.06
CA SER A 131 32.62 -7.85 7.11
C SER A 131 33.47 -9.11 7.16
N ASP A 132 33.77 -9.77 6.05
CA ASP A 132 34.56 -11.01 6.07
C ASP A 132 36.01 -10.75 6.48
N LYS A 133 36.67 -9.73 5.91
CA LYS A 133 38.04 -9.38 6.33
C LYS A 133 38.07 -8.88 7.77
N GLY A 134 37.13 -8.03 8.16
CA GLY A 134 37.04 -7.53 9.54
C GLY A 134 36.77 -8.65 10.54
N ALA A 135 35.89 -9.59 10.21
CA ALA A 135 35.61 -10.76 11.04
C ALA A 135 36.84 -11.67 11.15
N ILE A 136 37.51 -11.97 10.05
CA ILE A 136 38.73 -12.80 10.05
C ILE A 136 39.88 -12.10 10.78
N GLU A 137 40.01 -10.78 10.67
CA GLU A 137 41.06 -10.03 11.35
C GLU A 137 40.85 -10.03 12.87
N ILE A 138 39.60 -9.84 13.33
CA ILE A 138 39.25 -9.86 14.76
C ILE A 138 39.32 -11.28 15.33
N LEU A 139 38.79 -12.28 14.63
CA LEU A 139 38.74 -13.68 15.08
C LEU A 139 40.04 -14.44 14.81
N GLY A 140 40.93 -13.89 14.00
CA GLY A 140 42.23 -14.45 13.72
C GLY A 140 43.17 -14.40 14.92
N PRO A 141 44.26 -15.18 14.91
CA PRO A 141 45.24 -15.20 15.99
C PRO A 141 45.85 -13.80 16.25
N TYR A 142 45.98 -12.97 15.21
CA TYR A 142 46.46 -11.59 15.32
C TYR A 142 45.48 -10.66 16.04
N GLY A 143 44.19 -10.65 15.67
CA GLY A 143 43.17 -9.85 16.34
C GLY A 143 42.93 -10.27 17.79
N ILE A 144 42.91 -11.59 18.05
CA ILE A 144 42.81 -12.13 19.41
C ILE A 144 44.00 -11.67 20.25
N SER A 145 45.24 -11.80 19.76
CA SER A 145 46.40 -11.39 20.55
C SER A 145 46.50 -9.88 20.72
N TYR A 146 46.10 -9.08 19.73
CA TYR A 146 46.03 -7.62 19.85
C TYR A 146 45.02 -7.18 20.92
N THR A 147 43.80 -7.73 20.87
CA THR A 147 42.73 -7.42 21.85
C THR A 147 43.12 -7.86 23.25
N PHE A 148 43.68 -9.07 23.42
CA PHE A 148 44.16 -9.55 24.72
C PHE A 148 45.28 -8.69 25.29
N ARG A 149 46.23 -8.26 24.45
CA ARG A 149 47.33 -7.38 24.86
C ARG A 149 46.83 -6.02 25.30
N GLN A 150 45.85 -5.46 24.58
CA GLN A 150 45.23 -4.19 24.95
C GLN A 150 44.49 -4.31 26.28
N LEU A 151 43.75 -5.40 26.49
CA LEU A 151 43.06 -5.69 27.74
C LEU A 151 44.05 -5.82 28.92
N ALA A 152 45.13 -6.59 28.73
CA ALA A 152 46.18 -6.76 29.74
C ALA A 152 46.85 -5.43 30.09
N LYS A 153 47.10 -4.56 29.10
CA LYS A 153 47.66 -3.23 29.32
C LYS A 153 46.72 -2.36 30.15
N GLN A 154 45.42 -2.40 29.88
CA GLN A 154 44.42 -1.67 30.68
C GLN A 154 44.34 -2.20 32.11
N MET A 155 44.35 -3.52 32.30
CA MET A 155 44.38 -4.13 33.64
C MET A 155 45.64 -3.75 34.43
N SER A 156 46.81 -3.77 33.79
CA SER A 156 48.07 -3.37 34.42
C SER A 156 48.10 -1.88 34.79
N GLN A 157 47.52 -1.01 33.95
CA GLN A 157 47.37 0.41 34.26
C GLN A 157 46.44 0.64 35.46
N LEU A 158 45.34 -0.11 35.56
CA LEU A 158 44.43 -0.04 36.71
C LEU A 158 45.11 -0.49 38.01
N GLN A 159 45.87 -1.58 37.96
CA GLN A 159 46.59 -2.11 39.13
C GLN A 159 47.72 -1.17 39.59
N SER A 160 48.54 -0.65 38.68
CA SER A 160 49.61 0.30 39.03
C SER A 160 49.06 1.61 39.59
N GLY A 161 47.95 2.12 39.04
CA GLY A 161 47.25 3.28 39.60
C GLY A 161 46.74 3.04 41.02
N PHE A 162 46.28 1.83 41.33
CA PHE A 162 45.84 1.45 42.68
C PHE A 162 47.02 1.33 43.66
N VAL A 163 48.13 0.71 43.24
CA VAL A 163 49.36 0.59 44.07
C VAL A 163 49.95 1.95 44.40
N VAL A 164 50.10 2.83 43.40
CA VAL A 164 50.61 4.20 43.63
C VAL A 164 49.69 4.99 44.54
N ARG A 165 48.36 4.82 44.41
CA ARG A 165 47.38 5.45 45.29
C ARG A 165 47.53 4.94 46.73
N GLY A 166 47.57 3.62 46.94
CA GLY A 166 47.69 3.02 48.28
C GLY A 166 48.95 3.46 49.03
N VAL A 167 50.10 3.49 48.36
CA VAL A 167 51.37 3.96 48.96
C VAL A 167 51.31 5.45 49.32
N ARG A 168 50.64 6.26 48.49
CA ARG A 168 50.56 7.71 48.71
C ARG A 168 49.63 8.09 49.88
N TYR A 169 48.60 7.28 50.17
CA TYR A 169 47.62 7.57 51.23
C TYR A 169 47.88 6.85 52.56
N ASN A 170 48.84 5.92 52.63
CA ASN A 170 49.25 5.27 53.88
C ASN A 170 50.72 5.60 54.21
N PRO A 171 51.04 6.85 54.58
CA PRO A 171 52.37 7.19 55.04
C PRO A 171 52.60 6.58 56.43
N TRP A 172 53.38 5.50 56.48
CA TRP A 172 54.06 5.05 57.70
C TRP A 172 55.43 5.75 57.73
N PRO A 173 55.92 6.31 58.86
CA PRO A 173 55.44 6.18 60.25
C PRO A 173 54.33 7.18 60.62
N PRO A 174 53.48 6.85 61.60
CA PRO A 174 52.47 7.76 62.12
C PRO A 174 53.15 8.98 62.78
N ALA A 175 52.61 10.17 62.53
CA ALA A 175 53.11 11.40 63.14
C ALA A 175 53.02 11.30 64.68
N PRO A 176 54.07 11.67 65.43
CA PRO A 176 54.01 11.69 66.88
C PRO A 176 53.08 12.82 67.35
N TYR A 177 52.04 12.45 68.10
CA TYR A 177 51.23 13.39 68.90
C TYR A 177 51.93 13.64 70.24
#